data_AF-A0A2X3J768-F1
#
_entry.id   AF-A0A2X3J768-F1
#
_cell.length_a   1.000
_cell.length_b   1.000
_cell.length_c   1.000
_cell.angle_alpha   90.00
_cell.angle_beta   90.00
_cell.angle_gamma   90.00
#
_symmetry.space_group_name_H-M   'P 1'
#
loop_
_entity.id
_entity.type
_entity.pdbx_description
1 polymer ?
#
loop_
_entity_poly.entity_id
_entity_poly.type
_entity_poly.pdbx_seq_one_letter_code
_entity_poly.pdbx_strand_id
1 'polypeptide(L)'
;MSCFVHFGIDTVELKGEGFKRIAEEGQRVKKGDVVIEFDLPLLEEKAKSTLTPVVISNMDEIKELIKLTGSVTVGETPVIRIKK
;
A
#
# COMPACT_ATOMS: atom_id res chain seq x y z
N MET A 1 -2.48 -6.21 14.87
CA MET A 1 -1.83 -6.21 13.55
C MET A 1 -2.42 -5.11 12.70
N SER A 2 -1.63 -4.07 12.49
CA SER A 2 -1.96 -2.87 11.73
C SER A 2 -0.89 -2.68 10.66
N CYS A 3 -1.33 -2.40 9.44
CA CYS A 3 -0.45 -2.09 8.33
C CYS A 3 -0.74 -0.68 7.80
N PHE A 4 0.27 -0.10 7.17
CA PHE A 4 0.17 1.20 6.50
C PHE A 4 0.74 1.06 5.09
N VAL A 5 -0.02 1.57 4.12
CA VAL A 5 0.36 1.60 2.70
C VAL A 5 0.42 3.05 2.28
N HIS A 6 1.57 3.49 1.79
CA HIS A 6 1.78 4.85 1.30
C HIS A 6 2.13 4.79 -0.18
N PHE A 7 1.33 5.41 -1.03
CA PHE A 7 1.61 5.42 -2.46
C PHE A 7 2.62 6.52 -2.80
N GLY A 8 3.76 6.11 -3.37
CA GLY A 8 4.82 7.01 -3.82
C GLY A 8 5.59 7.71 -2.69
N ILE A 9 6.46 8.65 -3.07
CA ILE A 9 7.17 9.55 -2.15
C ILE A 9 6.77 10.99 -2.48
N ASP A 10 6.43 11.78 -1.45
CA ASP A 10 5.96 13.17 -1.55
C ASP A 10 4.72 13.37 -2.44
N THR A 11 3.89 12.34 -2.61
CA THR A 11 2.67 12.39 -3.45
C THR A 11 1.58 13.34 -2.90
N VAL A 12 1.74 13.83 -1.67
CA VAL A 12 0.87 14.89 -1.10
C VAL A 12 0.92 16.19 -1.93
N GLU A 13 2.04 16.47 -2.61
CA GLU A 13 2.20 17.64 -3.49
C GLU A 13 1.21 17.62 -4.66
N LEU A 14 0.72 16.43 -5.05
CA LEU A 14 -0.27 16.24 -6.12
C LEU A 14 -1.70 16.59 -5.70
N LYS A 15 -1.95 16.88 -4.41
CA LYS A 15 -3.27 17.27 -3.88
C LYS A 15 -4.41 16.31 -4.26
N GLY A 16 -4.09 15.02 -4.39
CA GLY A 16 -5.04 13.98 -4.77
C GLY A 16 -5.22 13.77 -6.28
N GLU A 17 -4.54 14.53 -7.14
CA GLU A 17 -4.54 14.30 -8.58
C GLU A 17 -3.99 12.90 -8.90
N GLY A 18 -4.68 12.17 -9.79
CA GLY A 18 -4.31 10.80 -10.14
C GLY A 18 -4.74 9.74 -9.13
N PHE A 19 -5.45 10.12 -8.05
CA PHE A 19 -6.02 9.19 -7.07
C PHE A 19 -7.54 9.30 -6.99
N LYS A 20 -8.20 8.16 -6.85
CA LYS A 20 -9.65 8.06 -6.64
C LYS A 20 -9.92 7.13 -5.47
N ARG A 21 -10.52 7.68 -4.42
CA ARG A 21 -10.94 6.92 -3.24
C ARG A 21 -12.13 6.04 -3.59
N ILE A 22 -12.04 4.74 -3.29
CA ILE A 22 -13.11 3.76 -3.51
C ILE A 22 -13.72 3.30 -2.18
N ALA A 23 -12.89 3.04 -1.17
CA ALA A 23 -13.34 2.63 0.15
C ALA A 23 -13.46 3.80 1.13
N GLU A 24 -14.38 3.68 2.07
CA GLU A 24 -14.60 4.65 3.15
C GLU A 24 -13.81 4.30 4.42
N GLU A 25 -13.63 5.30 5.28
CA GLU A 25 -12.94 5.08 6.56
C GLU A 25 -13.81 4.22 7.48
N GLY A 26 -13.19 3.26 8.16
CA GLY A 26 -13.89 2.29 9.00
C GLY A 26 -14.60 1.17 8.23
N GLN A 27 -14.55 1.17 6.89
CA GLN A 27 -15.12 0.12 6.07
C GLN A 27 -14.43 -1.23 6.36
N ARG A 28 -15.23 -2.28 6.58
CA ARG A 28 -14.70 -3.66 6.65
C ARG A 28 -14.38 -4.16 5.25
N VAL A 29 -13.18 -4.70 5.07
CA VAL A 29 -12.67 -5.17 3.78
C VAL A 29 -12.20 -6.62 3.85
N LYS A 30 -12.12 -7.26 2.69
CA LYS A 30 -11.52 -8.57 2.46
C LYS A 30 -10.29 -8.44 1.56
N LYS A 31 -9.48 -9.50 1.51
CA LYS A 31 -8.32 -9.58 0.60
C LYS A 31 -8.80 -9.38 -0.85
N GLY A 32 -8.25 -8.36 -1.51
CA GLY A 32 -8.57 -8.03 -2.90
C GLY A 32 -9.60 -6.91 -3.08
N ASP A 33 -10.28 -6.47 -2.01
CA ASP A 33 -11.18 -5.32 -2.11
C ASP A 33 -10.40 -4.04 -2.47
N VAL A 34 -10.93 -3.28 -3.43
CA VAL A 34 -10.28 -2.06 -3.91
C VAL A 34 -10.48 -0.91 -2.91
N VAL A 35 -9.38 -0.28 -2.51
CA VAL A 35 -9.39 0.84 -1.57
C VAL A 35 -9.22 2.18 -2.30
N ILE A 36 -8.26 2.24 -3.22
CA ILE A 36 -7.93 3.42 -4.03
C ILE A 36 -7.62 2.94 -5.46
N GLU A 37 -8.17 3.63 -6.45
CA GLU A 37 -7.76 3.56 -7.85
C GLU A 37 -6.78 4.70 -8.14
N PHE A 38 -5.85 4.48 -9.05
CA PHE A 38 -4.88 5.50 -9.44
C PHE A 38 -4.49 5.43 -10.91
N ASP A 39 -4.00 6.55 -11.45
CA ASP A 39 -3.49 6.69 -12.80
C ASP A 39 -1.96 6.59 -12.78
N LEU A 40 -1.41 5.41 -13.09
CA LEU A 40 0.03 5.18 -13.04
C LEU A 40 0.82 6.07 -14.01
N PRO A 41 0.45 6.18 -15.31
CA PRO A 41 1.13 7.10 -16.22
C PRO A 41 1.21 8.54 -15.71
N LEU A 42 0.11 9.09 -15.20
CA LEU A 42 0.08 10.44 -14.64
C LEU A 42 1.01 10.57 -13.42
N LEU A 43 1.02 9.56 -12.56
CA LEU A 43 1.83 9.55 -11.34
C LEU A 43 3.31 9.35 -11.63
N GLU A 44 3.69 8.57 -12.64
CA GLU A 44 5.07 8.44 -13.08
C GLU A 44 5.63 9.75 -13.65
N GLU A 45 4.78 10.57 -14.29
CA GLU A 45 5.18 11.89 -14.80
C GLU A 45 5.33 12.92 -13.67
N LYS A 46 4.40 12.92 -12.71
CA LYS A 46 4.26 14.02 -11.74
C LYS A 46 4.82 13.73 -10.36
N ALA A 47 4.86 12.47 -9.92
CA ALA A 47 5.36 12.13 -8.59
C ALA A 47 6.89 12.03 -8.58
N LYS A 48 7.51 12.37 -7.44
CA LYS A 48 8.97 12.19 -7.28
C LYS A 48 9.38 10.72 -7.33
N SER A 49 8.50 9.83 -6.88
CA SER A 49 8.68 8.38 -6.97
C SER A 49 7.34 7.67 -6.85
N THR A 50 7.16 6.58 -7.58
CA THR A 50 6.01 5.66 -7.49
C THR A 50 6.28 4.48 -6.55
N LEU A 51 7.46 4.43 -5.92
CA LEU A 51 7.77 3.43 -4.89
C LEU A 51 6.75 3.55 -3.74
N THR A 52 6.08 2.45 -3.43
CA THR A 52 4.95 2.41 -2.50
C THR A 52 5.32 1.62 -1.24
N PRO A 53 5.72 2.27 -0.14
CA PRO A 53 5.98 1.59 1.12
C PRO A 53 4.76 0.82 1.64
N VAL A 54 4.99 -0.43 2.03
CA VAL A 54 4.05 -1.25 2.81
C VAL A 54 4.73 -1.61 4.11
N VAL A 55 4.20 -1.12 5.23
CA VAL A 55 4.81 -1.25 6.55
C VAL A 55 3.83 -1.81 7.57
N ILE A 56 4.38 -2.48 8.58
CA ILE A 56 3.64 -2.88 9.78
C ILE A 56 3.87 -1.81 10.84
N SER A 57 2.81 -1.20 11.36
CA SER A 57 2.93 -0.06 12.28
C SER A 57 3.03 -0.48 13.76
N ASN A 58 2.59 -1.69 14.11
CA ASN A 58 2.59 -2.23 15.46
C ASN A 58 3.61 -3.39 15.60
N MET A 59 4.89 -3.08 15.40
CA MET A 59 5.99 -4.05 15.38
C MET A 59 6.25 -4.72 16.73
N ASP A 60 5.89 -4.08 17.82
CA ASP A 60 5.95 -4.57 19.20
C ASP A 60 5.09 -5.83 19.43
N GLU A 61 4.03 -6.03 18.65
CA GLU A 61 3.19 -7.24 18.68
C GLU A 61 3.77 -8.40 17.83
N ILE A 62 4.90 -8.20 17.15
CA ILE A 62 5.42 -9.13 16.12
C ILE A 62 6.75 -9.72 16.58
N LYS A 63 6.80 -11.06 16.72
CA LYS A 63 8.02 -11.78 17.08
C LYS A 63 8.97 -11.97 15.91
N GLU A 64 8.41 -12.17 14.72
CA GLU A 64 9.19 -12.45 13.52
C GLU A 64 8.52 -11.84 12.29
N LEU A 65 9.32 -11.21 11.42
CA LEU A 65 8.89 -10.64 10.15
C LEU A 65 9.83 -11.12 9.05
N ILE A 66 9.27 -11.86 8.09
CA ILE A 66 9.98 -12.38 6.93
C ILE A 66 9.52 -11.62 5.69
N LYS A 67 10.47 -10.97 5.01
CA LYS A 67 10.23 -10.23 3.76
C LYS A 67 10.39 -11.17 2.57
N LEU A 68 9.39 -11.22 1.70
CA LEU A 68 9.47 -11.96 0.45
C LEU A 68 9.95 -11.03 -0.67
N THR A 69 10.55 -11.59 -1.71
CA THR A 69 11.15 -10.85 -2.82
C THR A 69 10.66 -11.38 -4.17
N GLY A 70 10.84 -10.59 -5.23
CA GLY A 70 10.40 -10.91 -6.58
C GLY A 70 9.17 -10.12 -7.02
N SER A 71 8.64 -10.46 -8.19
CA SER A 71 7.44 -9.82 -8.76
C SER A 71 6.17 -10.26 -8.02
N VAL A 72 5.21 -9.36 -7.91
CA VAL A 72 3.97 -9.57 -7.14
C VAL A 72 2.75 -9.18 -7.96
N THR A 73 1.65 -9.90 -7.77
CA THR A 73 0.34 -9.62 -8.36
C THR A 73 -0.63 -9.15 -7.29
N VAL A 74 -1.35 -8.07 -7.57
CA VAL A 74 -2.38 -7.48 -6.68
C VAL A 74 -3.34 -8.54 -6.21
N GLY A 75 -3.62 -8.56 -4.90
CA GLY A 75 -4.62 -9.46 -4.33
C GLY A 75 -4.21 -10.94 -4.34
N GLU A 76 -3.01 -11.31 -4.79
CA GLU A 76 -2.62 -12.71 -4.94
C GLU A 76 -1.34 -13.02 -4.16
N THR A 77 -0.23 -12.40 -4.56
CA THR A 77 1.12 -12.75 -4.11
C THR A 77 1.38 -12.26 -2.68
N PRO A 78 1.84 -13.12 -1.76
CA PRO A 78 2.24 -12.69 -0.42
C PRO A 78 3.55 -11.89 -0.46
N VAL A 79 3.62 -10.81 0.33
CA VAL A 79 4.80 -9.92 0.39
C VAL A 79 5.55 -9.96 1.73
N ILE A 80 4.82 -10.18 2.83
CA ILE A 80 5.37 -10.27 4.18
C ILE A 80 4.71 -11.45 4.89
N ARG A 81 5.51 -12.27 5.58
CA ARG A 81 5.01 -13.26 6.54
C ARG A 81 5.37 -12.81 7.94
N ILE A 82 4.43 -12.99 8.86
CA ILE A 82 4.53 -12.55 10.25
C ILE A 82 4.33 -13.72 11.19
N LYS A 83 5.03 -13.70 12.33
CA LYS A 83 4.77 -14.57 13.46
C LYS A 83 4.56 -13.71 14.70
N LYS A 84 3.46 -13.96 15.41
CA LYS A 84 3.14 -13.31 16.69
C LYS A 84 3.72 -14.09 17.86
#